data_AF-A0A5B6U6N3-F1
#
_entry.id   AF-A0A5B6U6N3-F1
#
_cell.length_a   1.000
_cell.length_b   1.000
_cell.length_c   1.000
_cell.angle_alpha   90.00
_cell.angle_beta   90.00
_cell.angle_gamma   90.00
#
_symmetry.space_group_name_H-M   'P 1'
#
loop_
_entity.id
_entity.type
_entity.pdbx_description
1 polymer ?
#
loop_
_entity_poly.entity_id
_entity_poly.type
_entity_poly.pdbx_seq_one_letter_code
_entity_poly.pdbx_strand_id
1 'polypeptide(L)'
;MSTVFTAISFAGLTIVASAIFPATASAARLQRCAREGGICRLPFPAEVVFGDGGRTTSRFIDRDAVPCSTRVFGDPAPGHEKTCSIVLRDRGESDGGYDEPRRERWVACADEGEFCDFYGRKVVRYGARGRFTQDVFRDGVECDNDSFGDPAPDAGKRCYIKQ
;
A
#
# COMPACT_ATOMS: atom_id res chain seq x y z
N MET A 1 44.52 -73.31 -9.58
CA MET A 1 43.80 -72.65 -8.48
C MET A 1 44.22 -71.18 -8.47
N SER A 2 43.30 -70.32 -8.90
CA SER A 2 43.45 -68.86 -9.04
C SER A 2 43.53 -68.17 -7.68
N THR A 3 44.28 -67.07 -7.59
CA THR A 3 43.81 -65.81 -6.99
C THR A 3 44.64 -64.64 -7.55
N VAL A 4 44.01 -63.87 -8.42
CA VAL A 4 44.45 -62.53 -8.85
C VAL A 4 43.95 -61.54 -7.78
N PHE A 5 44.86 -60.76 -7.19
CA PHE A 5 44.48 -59.65 -6.31
C PHE A 5 44.25 -58.40 -7.17
N THR A 6 42.99 -58.08 -7.40
CA THR A 6 42.54 -56.85 -8.07
C THR A 6 42.64 -55.67 -7.11
N ALA A 7 43.42 -54.67 -7.50
CA ALA A 7 43.44 -53.35 -6.87
C ALA A 7 42.13 -52.61 -7.17
N ILE A 8 41.36 -52.27 -6.13
CA ILE A 8 40.15 -51.44 -6.27
C ILE A 8 40.48 -50.06 -5.70
N SER A 9 40.63 -49.11 -6.62
CA SER A 9 40.78 -47.69 -6.33
C SER A 9 39.53 -47.15 -5.64
N PHE A 10 39.69 -46.57 -4.45
CA PHE A 10 38.62 -45.83 -3.77
C PHE A 10 38.38 -44.51 -4.51
N ALA A 11 37.38 -44.50 -5.39
CA ALA A 11 36.83 -43.25 -5.92
C ALA A 11 36.17 -42.48 -4.77
N GLY A 12 36.74 -41.33 -4.42
CA GLY A 12 36.22 -40.44 -3.39
C GLY A 12 34.83 -39.94 -3.74
N LEU A 13 33.84 -40.32 -2.94
CA LEU A 13 32.46 -39.85 -3.06
C LEU A 13 32.37 -38.49 -2.37
N THR A 14 32.53 -37.40 -3.12
CA THR A 14 32.26 -36.06 -2.62
C THR A 14 30.76 -35.91 -2.42
N ILE A 15 30.29 -35.98 -1.17
CA ILE A 15 28.94 -35.58 -0.80
C ILE A 15 28.85 -34.09 -1.05
N VAL A 16 28.27 -33.70 -2.20
CA VAL A 16 27.87 -32.32 -2.43
C VAL A 16 26.68 -32.10 -1.50
N ALA A 17 26.94 -31.56 -0.32
CA ALA A 17 25.89 -31.15 0.61
C ALA A 17 25.15 -29.97 -0.06
N SER A 18 24.10 -30.30 -0.81
CA SER A 18 23.17 -29.31 -1.35
C SER A 18 22.58 -28.54 -0.18
N ALA A 19 23.06 -27.32 0.04
CA ALA A 19 22.49 -26.40 1.00
C ALA A 19 21.08 -26.06 0.53
N ILE A 20 20.07 -26.71 1.12
CA ILE A 20 18.68 -26.32 1.00
C ILE A 20 18.57 -25.04 1.84
N PHE A 21 18.82 -23.89 1.22
CA PHE A 21 18.46 -22.61 1.82
C PHE A 21 16.93 -22.62 1.95
N PRO A 22 16.35 -22.59 3.17
CA PRO A 22 14.91 -22.39 3.29
C PRO A 22 14.62 -21.03 2.67
N ALA A 23 13.81 -21.00 1.61
CA ALA A 23 13.25 -19.76 1.12
C ALA A 23 12.48 -19.16 2.30
N THR A 24 12.97 -18.05 2.84
CA THR A 24 12.24 -17.28 3.86
C THR A 24 11.01 -16.73 3.16
N ALA A 25 9.90 -17.45 3.22
CA ALA A 25 8.62 -16.93 2.78
C ALA A 25 8.28 -15.75 3.69
N SER A 26 8.30 -14.54 3.13
CA SER A 26 7.84 -13.33 3.81
C SER A 26 6.34 -13.48 4.05
N ALA A 27 5.96 -14.02 5.20
CA ALA A 27 4.55 -14.05 5.61
C ALA A 27 4.15 -12.60 5.91
N ALA A 28 3.27 -12.03 5.11
CA ALA A 28 2.75 -10.69 5.38
C ALA A 28 2.01 -10.70 6.72
N ARG A 29 2.38 -9.78 7.63
CA ARG A 29 1.75 -9.70 8.94
C ARG A 29 0.30 -9.19 8.83
N LEU A 30 -0.67 -9.98 9.28
CA LEU A 30 -2.08 -9.58 9.35
C LEU A 30 -2.40 -8.96 10.71
N GLN A 31 -2.95 -7.75 10.71
CA GLN A 31 -3.42 -7.06 11.92
C GLN A 31 -4.94 -6.92 11.90
N ARG A 32 -5.64 -7.56 12.85
CA ARG A 32 -7.10 -7.45 12.96
C ARG A 32 -7.52 -6.01 13.25
N CYS A 33 -8.51 -5.52 12.52
CA CYS A 33 -9.05 -4.17 12.68
C CYS A 33 -10.54 -4.15 13.05
N ALA A 34 -11.31 -5.17 12.69
CA ALA A 34 -12.75 -5.24 13.00
C ALA A 34 -13.27 -6.69 13.01
N ARG A 35 -14.31 -6.92 13.81
CA ARG A 35 -15.19 -8.10 13.64
C ARG A 35 -16.19 -7.84 12.51
N GLU A 36 -16.79 -8.90 11.98
CA GLU A 36 -17.90 -8.79 11.01
C GLU A 36 -19.02 -7.88 11.55
N GLY A 37 -19.53 -7.00 10.70
CA GLY A 37 -20.47 -5.93 11.04
C GLY A 37 -19.81 -4.65 11.56
N GLY A 38 -18.54 -4.70 11.94
CA GLY A 38 -17.79 -3.52 12.42
C GLY A 38 -17.25 -2.63 11.30
N ILE A 39 -16.60 -1.54 11.70
CA ILE A 39 -15.87 -0.64 10.79
C ILE A 39 -14.37 -0.86 10.98
N CYS A 40 -13.69 -1.28 9.93
CA CYS A 40 -12.23 -1.33 9.89
C CYS A 40 -11.71 0.07 9.52
N ARG A 41 -11.09 0.76 10.47
CA ARG A 41 -10.40 2.03 10.23
C ARG A 41 -8.97 1.76 9.77
N LEU A 42 -8.60 2.41 8.68
CA LEU A 42 -7.36 2.15 7.98
C LEU A 42 -6.35 3.24 8.31
N PRO A 43 -5.24 2.90 8.99
CA PRO A 43 -4.21 3.88 9.24
C PRO A 43 -3.55 4.31 7.94
N PHE A 44 -3.55 3.47 6.88
CA PHE A 44 -3.09 3.67 5.48
C PHE A 44 -3.97 2.98 4.45
N PRO A 45 -3.93 3.42 3.18
CA PRO A 45 -4.34 2.59 2.06
C PRO A 45 -3.69 1.21 2.17
N ALA A 46 -4.52 0.19 2.32
CA ALA A 46 -4.08 -1.16 2.66
C ALA A 46 -4.96 -2.21 2.00
N GLU A 47 -4.40 -3.40 1.83
CA GLU A 47 -5.21 -4.57 1.57
C GLU A 47 -5.92 -5.00 2.85
N VAL A 48 -7.24 -5.11 2.77
CA VAL A 48 -8.09 -5.62 3.85
C VAL A 48 -8.51 -7.03 3.49
N VAL A 49 -8.12 -7.96 4.35
CA VAL A 49 -8.48 -9.37 4.28
C VAL A 49 -9.69 -9.60 5.16
N PHE A 50 -10.74 -10.18 4.60
CA PHE A 50 -11.95 -10.58 5.30
C PHE A 50 -12.07 -12.10 5.26
N GLY A 51 -12.28 -12.75 6.41
CA GLY A 51 -12.42 -14.20 6.43
C GLY A 51 -12.24 -14.83 7.81
N ASP A 52 -12.16 -16.16 7.80
CA ASP A 52 -11.94 -16.99 8.99
C ASP A 52 -11.13 -18.25 8.62
N GLY A 53 -10.21 -18.67 9.51
CA GLY A 53 -9.51 -19.96 9.38
C GLY A 53 -8.84 -20.23 8.02
N GLY A 54 -8.32 -19.20 7.35
CA GLY A 54 -7.69 -19.30 6.02
C GLY A 54 -8.65 -19.25 4.83
N ARG A 55 -9.96 -19.23 5.06
CA ARG A 55 -10.97 -18.93 4.03
C ARG A 55 -11.19 -17.42 3.96
N THR A 56 -10.49 -16.78 3.04
CA THR A 56 -10.44 -15.32 2.96
C THR A 56 -10.70 -14.78 1.56
N THR A 57 -11.20 -13.57 1.52
CA THR A 57 -11.25 -12.68 0.36
C THR A 57 -10.52 -11.39 0.75
N SER A 58 -10.01 -10.63 -0.21
CA SER A 58 -9.33 -9.39 0.07
C SER A 58 -9.65 -8.31 -0.94
N ARG A 59 -9.52 -7.05 -0.50
CA ARG A 59 -9.63 -5.88 -1.36
C ARG A 59 -8.65 -4.81 -0.91
N PHE A 60 -8.06 -4.11 -1.87
CA PHE A 60 -7.32 -2.89 -1.59
C PHE A 60 -8.29 -1.74 -1.36
N ILE A 61 -8.10 -1.01 -0.26
CA ILE A 61 -8.96 0.10 0.14
C ILE A 61 -8.11 1.36 0.25
N ASP A 62 -8.44 2.37 -0.55
CA ASP A 62 -7.75 3.66 -0.62
C ASP A 62 -8.52 4.79 0.09
N ARG A 63 -9.16 4.46 1.21
CA ARG A 63 -9.91 5.39 2.06
C ARG A 63 -9.64 5.06 3.53
N ASP A 64 -10.07 5.94 4.41
CA ASP A 64 -9.83 5.88 5.86
C ASP A 64 -10.65 4.82 6.60
N ALA A 65 -11.74 4.32 6.00
CA ALA A 65 -12.57 3.29 6.61
C ALA A 65 -13.27 2.37 5.60
N VAL A 66 -13.54 1.14 6.03
CA VAL A 66 -14.37 0.19 5.29
C VAL A 66 -15.28 -0.62 6.22
N PRO A 67 -16.57 -0.82 5.85
CA PRO A 67 -17.43 -1.76 6.56
C PRO A 67 -16.90 -3.18 6.42
N CYS A 68 -16.67 -3.84 7.56
CA CYS A 68 -16.23 -5.22 7.62
C CYS A 68 -17.42 -6.14 7.41
N SER A 69 -17.79 -6.42 6.16
CA SER A 69 -19.03 -7.15 5.86
C SER A 69 -18.97 -7.95 4.57
N THR A 70 -19.80 -8.98 4.49
CA THR A 70 -20.02 -9.79 3.28
C THR A 70 -20.52 -8.97 2.10
N ARG A 71 -21.21 -7.85 2.34
CA ARG A 71 -21.63 -6.91 1.27
C ARG A 71 -20.43 -6.29 0.54
N VAL A 72 -19.36 -5.98 1.26
CA VAL A 72 -18.17 -5.33 0.67
C VAL A 72 -17.23 -6.37 0.06
N PHE A 73 -17.04 -7.48 0.76
CA PHE A 73 -15.96 -8.43 0.47
C PHE A 73 -16.41 -9.73 -0.20
N GLY A 74 -17.71 -10.05 -0.14
CA GLY A 74 -18.24 -11.40 -0.39
C GLY A 74 -18.19 -12.25 0.88
N ASP A 75 -18.80 -13.45 0.85
CA ASP A 75 -18.73 -14.41 1.95
C ASP A 75 -17.74 -15.55 1.62
N PRO A 76 -16.49 -15.48 2.11
CA PRO A 76 -15.50 -16.52 1.87
C PRO A 76 -15.68 -17.75 2.78
N ALA A 77 -16.43 -17.62 3.88
CA ALA A 77 -16.54 -18.65 4.91
C ALA A 77 -17.99 -18.72 5.45
N PRO A 78 -18.96 -19.22 4.65
CA PRO A 78 -20.36 -19.27 5.06
C PRO A 78 -20.57 -20.03 6.37
N GLY A 79 -21.37 -19.48 7.28
CA GLY A 79 -21.64 -20.08 8.60
C GLY A 79 -20.56 -19.85 9.67
N HIS A 80 -19.44 -19.21 9.32
CA HIS A 80 -18.37 -18.86 10.26
C HIS A 80 -18.33 -17.35 10.54
N GLU A 81 -17.96 -16.95 11.76
CA GLU A 81 -17.74 -15.53 12.09
C GLU A 81 -16.47 -15.04 11.41
N LYS A 82 -16.59 -14.02 10.55
CA LYS A 82 -15.46 -13.48 9.82
C LYS A 82 -14.89 -12.27 10.53
N THR A 83 -13.61 -11.98 10.28
CA THR A 83 -12.99 -10.74 10.75
C THR A 83 -12.22 -10.06 9.64
N CYS A 84 -12.07 -8.75 9.77
CA CYS A 84 -11.20 -7.97 8.90
C CYS A 84 -9.83 -7.80 9.54
N SER A 85 -8.80 -7.99 8.73
CA SER A 85 -7.41 -7.69 9.07
C SER A 85 -6.76 -6.90 7.95
N ILE A 86 -5.93 -5.92 8.29
CA ILE A 86 -5.09 -5.21 7.33
C ILE A 86 -3.79 -5.99 7.10
N VAL A 87 -3.33 -6.05 5.86
CA VAL A 87 -2.00 -6.57 5.53
C VAL A 87 -0.97 -5.50 5.85
N LEU A 88 -0.20 -5.71 6.92
CA LEU A 88 1.00 -4.94 7.22
C LEU A 88 2.11 -5.52 6.34
N ARG A 89 2.60 -4.74 5.38
CA ARG A 89 3.84 -5.10 4.67
C ARG A 89 4.97 -4.85 5.65
N ASP A 90 5.65 -5.91 6.08
CA ASP A 90 6.85 -5.82 6.90
C ASP A 90 7.95 -5.08 6.11
N ARG A 91 7.89 -3.75 6.10
CA ARG A 91 9.10 -2.95 5.97
C ARG A 91 9.84 -3.20 7.28
N GLY A 92 10.98 -3.86 7.15
CA GLY A 92 11.79 -4.35 8.25
C GLY A 92 11.84 -3.37 9.42
N GLU A 93 11.65 -3.95 10.60
CA GLU A 93 12.03 -3.40 11.88
C GLU A 93 13.39 -2.70 11.81
N SER A 94 13.42 -1.36 11.79
CA SER A 94 14.23 -0.60 12.73
C SER A 94 13.96 0.91 12.62
N ASP A 95 13.93 1.49 13.81
CA ASP A 95 14.08 2.88 14.22
C ASP A 95 12.85 3.78 14.28
N GLY A 96 12.71 4.38 15.46
CA GLY A 96 11.54 5.07 15.94
C GLY A 96 11.26 6.38 15.21
N GLY A 97 9.99 6.57 14.90
CA GLY A 97 9.43 7.88 14.58
C GLY A 97 7.93 7.72 14.67
N TYR A 98 7.33 8.44 15.62
CA TYR A 98 5.89 8.58 15.85
C TYR A 98 5.05 8.40 14.58
N ASP A 99 3.85 7.83 14.74
CA ASP A 99 2.70 8.03 13.85
C ASP A 99 2.70 9.48 13.33
N GLU A 100 3.37 9.72 12.21
CA GLU A 100 3.18 10.93 11.45
C GLU A 100 1.80 10.73 10.83
N PRO A 101 0.79 11.55 11.19
CA PRO A 101 -0.38 11.62 10.35
C PRO A 101 0.17 11.91 8.96
N ARG A 102 -0.16 11.06 7.97
CA ARG A 102 0.36 11.23 6.61
C ARG A 102 0.38 12.72 6.32
N ARG A 103 1.57 13.31 6.22
CA ARG A 103 1.66 14.61 5.59
C ARG A 103 1.06 14.35 4.23
N GLU A 104 -0.14 14.86 4.00
CA GLU A 104 -0.77 14.81 2.68
C GLU A 104 0.32 15.26 1.72
N ARG A 105 0.77 14.34 0.87
CA ARG A 105 1.96 14.59 0.07
C ARG A 105 1.50 15.35 -1.14
N TRP A 106 1.68 16.66 -1.07
CA TRP A 106 1.38 17.59 -2.15
C TRP A 106 2.62 17.77 -3.02
N VAL A 107 2.50 17.44 -4.30
CA VAL A 107 3.57 17.61 -5.29
C VAL A 107 3.26 18.81 -6.16
N ALA A 108 4.17 19.77 -6.24
CA ALA A 108 4.04 20.92 -7.11
C ALA A 108 3.94 20.48 -8.57
N CYS A 109 3.01 21.07 -9.33
CA CYS A 109 2.84 20.75 -10.76
C CYS A 109 3.03 21.95 -11.69
N ALA A 110 2.56 23.15 -11.30
CA ALA A 110 2.60 24.35 -12.15
C ALA A 110 2.58 25.61 -11.29
N ASP A 111 3.29 26.65 -11.74
CA ASP A 111 3.20 28.00 -11.19
C ASP A 111 1.90 28.71 -11.63
N GLU A 112 1.52 29.79 -10.95
CA GLU A 112 0.33 30.58 -11.29
C GLU A 112 0.38 31.05 -12.76
N GLY A 113 -0.67 30.75 -13.52
CA GLY A 113 -0.79 31.00 -14.96
C GLY A 113 -0.27 29.88 -15.87
N GLU A 114 0.26 28.78 -15.31
CA GLU A 114 0.68 27.60 -16.09
C GLU A 114 -0.35 26.47 -16.06
N PHE A 115 -0.21 25.51 -16.98
CA PHE A 115 -1.06 24.31 -17.01
C PHE A 115 -0.47 23.18 -16.17
N CYS A 116 -1.27 22.68 -15.21
CA CYS A 116 -0.94 21.54 -14.38
C CYS A 116 -1.39 20.25 -15.07
N ASP A 117 -0.50 19.59 -15.82
CA ASP A 117 -0.82 18.34 -16.53
C ASP A 117 -0.76 17.10 -15.61
N PHE A 118 -1.81 16.29 -15.65
CA PHE A 118 -1.88 15.00 -14.98
C PHE A 118 -2.98 14.14 -15.59
N TYR A 119 -2.90 12.82 -15.42
CA TYR A 119 -3.92 11.90 -15.93
C TYR A 119 -4.91 11.46 -14.86
N GLY A 120 -6.16 11.25 -15.29
CA GLY A 120 -7.24 10.78 -14.44
C GLY A 120 -7.76 11.85 -13.49
N ARG A 121 -8.52 11.43 -12.47
CA ARG A 121 -9.07 12.36 -11.46
C ARG A 121 -8.07 12.58 -10.35
N LYS A 122 -7.75 13.85 -10.05
CA LYS A 122 -6.83 14.24 -8.98
C LYS A 122 -7.42 15.38 -8.16
N VAL A 123 -7.12 15.39 -6.86
CA VAL A 123 -7.32 16.58 -6.02
C VAL A 123 -6.15 17.52 -6.27
N VAL A 124 -6.46 18.73 -6.69
CA VAL A 124 -5.48 19.79 -6.92
C VAL A 124 -5.76 20.91 -5.93
N ARG A 125 -4.71 21.47 -5.34
CA ARG A 125 -4.80 22.69 -4.54
C ARG A 125 -4.02 23.81 -5.19
N TYR A 126 -4.54 25.01 -5.09
CA TYR A 126 -3.95 26.24 -5.59
C TYR A 126 -3.82 27.23 -4.43
N GLY A 127 -2.65 27.87 -4.29
CA GLY A 127 -2.47 28.85 -3.24
C GLY A 127 -1.02 29.09 -2.81
N ALA A 128 -0.84 29.87 -1.75
CA ALA A 128 0.45 30.29 -1.23
C ALA A 128 0.38 30.61 0.28
N ARG A 129 1.54 30.57 0.95
CA ARG A 129 1.70 30.96 2.36
C ARG A 129 0.68 30.30 3.31
N GLY A 130 0.36 29.02 3.07
CA GLY A 130 -0.59 28.26 3.89
C GLY A 130 -2.06 28.48 3.57
N ARG A 131 -2.42 29.36 2.63
CA ARG A 131 -3.80 29.58 2.17
C ARG A 131 -3.99 28.91 0.82
N PHE A 132 -4.97 28.00 0.74
CA PHE A 132 -5.21 27.18 -0.45
C PHE A 132 -6.71 26.97 -0.69
N THR A 133 -7.12 27.01 -1.96
CA THR A 133 -8.37 26.41 -2.43
C THR A 133 -8.06 25.03 -3.01
N GLN A 134 -8.98 24.07 -2.88
CA GLN A 134 -8.82 22.73 -3.43
C GLN A 134 -10.06 22.34 -4.23
N ASP A 135 -9.86 21.63 -5.33
CA ASP A 135 -10.93 21.00 -6.08
C ASP A 135 -10.44 19.73 -6.81
N VAL A 136 -11.34 19.01 -7.46
CA VAL A 136 -11.07 17.76 -8.18
C VAL A 136 -11.19 17.99 -9.67
N PHE A 137 -10.08 17.78 -10.37
CA PHE A 137 -10.00 17.93 -11.81
C PHE A 137 -9.69 16.61 -12.49
N ARG A 138 -9.90 16.57 -13.81
CA ARG A 138 -9.64 15.41 -14.65
C ARG A 138 -8.74 15.84 -15.81
N ASP A 139 -7.68 15.08 -16.02
CA ASP A 139 -6.79 15.21 -17.17
C ASP A 139 -6.12 16.61 -17.29
N GLY A 140 -5.87 17.25 -16.15
CA GLY A 140 -5.20 18.55 -16.03
C GLY A 140 -6.09 19.70 -15.54
N VAL A 141 -5.49 20.87 -15.28
CA VAL A 141 -6.18 22.12 -14.93
C VAL A 141 -5.27 23.34 -15.15
N GLU A 142 -5.84 24.49 -15.54
CA GLU A 142 -5.15 25.78 -15.53
C GLU A 142 -4.91 26.25 -14.08
N CYS A 143 -3.67 26.62 -13.76
CA CYS A 143 -3.29 27.00 -12.42
C CYS A 143 -3.54 28.49 -12.16
N ASP A 144 -4.82 28.88 -12.07
CA ASP A 144 -5.19 30.30 -12.01
C ASP A 144 -6.38 30.61 -11.08
N ASN A 145 -6.68 31.91 -10.97
CA ASN A 145 -7.78 32.42 -10.16
C ASN A 145 -9.16 32.15 -10.77
N ASP A 146 -9.24 31.87 -12.08
CA ASP A 146 -10.52 31.57 -12.73
C ASP A 146 -10.97 30.14 -12.40
N SER A 147 -10.02 29.21 -12.30
CA SER A 147 -10.27 27.81 -11.98
C SER A 147 -10.51 27.58 -10.47
N PHE A 148 -9.87 28.37 -9.59
CA PHE A 148 -9.84 28.12 -8.14
C PHE A 148 -10.31 29.29 -7.26
N GLY A 149 -10.54 30.48 -7.82
CA GLY A 149 -10.58 31.73 -7.05
C GLY A 149 -9.20 32.14 -6.52
N ASP A 150 -9.12 33.27 -5.80
CA ASP A 150 -7.87 33.75 -5.20
C ASP A 150 -7.81 33.52 -3.67
N PRO A 151 -7.19 32.44 -3.20
CA PRO A 151 -7.04 32.16 -1.76
C PRO A 151 -5.92 32.98 -1.10
N ALA A 152 -5.03 33.61 -1.86
CA ALA A 152 -3.86 34.29 -1.34
C ALA A 152 -3.54 35.54 -2.17
N PRO A 153 -4.34 36.62 -2.04
CA PRO A 153 -4.08 37.86 -2.73
C PRO A 153 -2.71 38.43 -2.38
N ASP A 154 -2.12 39.13 -3.34
CA ASP A 154 -0.77 39.72 -3.29
C ASP A 154 0.38 38.71 -3.08
N ALA A 155 0.13 37.43 -3.41
CA ALA A 155 1.12 36.37 -3.39
C ALA A 155 1.09 35.58 -4.71
N GLY A 156 2.28 35.25 -5.23
CA GLY A 156 2.41 34.26 -6.30
C GLY A 156 1.98 32.89 -5.78
N LYS A 157 0.99 32.29 -6.44
CA LYS A 157 0.41 31.00 -6.07
C LYS A 157 1.00 29.89 -6.93
N ARG A 158 0.76 28.65 -6.51
CA ARG A 158 1.24 27.45 -7.19
C ARG A 158 0.23 26.32 -7.01
N CYS A 159 0.13 25.46 -8.01
CA CYS A 159 -0.71 24.28 -7.96
C CYS A 159 0.07 23.06 -7.45
N TYR A 160 -0.64 22.24 -6.69
CA TYR A 160 -0.11 20.99 -6.15
C TYR A 160 -1.12 19.87 -6.28
N ILE A 161 -0.67 18.69 -6.66
CA ILE A 161 -1.47 17.48 -6.77
C ILE A 161 -1.31 16.64 -5.50
N LYS A 162 -2.42 16.13 -4.97
CA LYS A 162 -2.43 15.15 -3.87
C LYS A 162 -1.97 13.78 -4.38
N GLN A 163 -0.93 13.22 -3.75
CA GLN A 163 -0.44 11.86 -3.97
C GLN A 163 -1.19 10.83 -3.15
#